data_AF-A0A432H7Y8-F1
#
_entry.id   AF-A0A432H7Y8-F1
#
_cell.length_a   1.000
_cell.length_b   1.000
_cell.length_c   1.000
_cell.angle_alpha   90.00
_cell.angle_beta   90.00
_cell.angle_gamma   90.00
#
_symmetry.space_group_name_H-M   'P 1'
#
loop_
_entity.id
_entity.type
_entity.pdbx_description
1 polymer ?
#
loop_
_entity_poly.entity_id
_entity_poly.type
_entity_poly.pdbx_seq_one_letter_code
_entity_poly.pdbx_strand_id
1 'polypeptide(L)'
;MLRELEYEYQGILAEVIGKEQGLSDEEIFSYQSQADTAHQALKDLKETGEIGFMDLPEKVEEARAITEKAGELRQGVEACLVLGIGGSSLGGRALRDAIKTPLYNELPREKRDGFPRLYFAENIDPETFTQLLGVLNPARTLVVVISKSGGTAETMSQFLITMDW
;
A
#
# COMPACT_ATOMS: atom_id res chain seq x y z
N MET A 1 3.95 -22.21 -9.11
CA MET A 1 3.60 -21.88 -10.51
C MET A 1 3.25 -20.41 -10.49
N LEU A 2 4.10 -19.54 -11.06
CA LEU A 2 3.74 -18.13 -11.20
C LEU A 2 2.59 -18.07 -12.21
N ARG A 3 1.46 -17.47 -11.84
CA ARG A 3 0.38 -17.18 -12.77
C ARG A 3 0.62 -15.80 -13.33
N GLU A 4 0.49 -15.66 -14.64
CA GLU A 4 0.56 -14.36 -15.29
C GLU A 4 -0.72 -13.57 -15.01
N LEU A 5 -0.59 -12.24 -14.99
CA LEU A 5 -1.76 -11.37 -14.99
C LEU A 5 -2.30 -11.35 -16.42
N GLU A 6 -3.53 -11.82 -16.59
CA GLU A 6 -4.24 -11.78 -17.86
C GLU A 6 -5.05 -10.47 -17.93
N TYR A 7 -4.87 -9.72 -19.02
CA TYR A 7 -5.62 -8.50 -19.28
C TYR A 7 -6.64 -8.77 -20.38
N GLU A 8 -7.92 -8.74 -20.00
CA GLU A 8 -9.06 -8.92 -20.90
C GLU A 8 -9.82 -7.60 -21.03
N TYR A 9 -9.90 -7.07 -22.25
CA TYR A 9 -10.61 -5.81 -22.57
C TYR A 9 -11.86 -6.03 -23.41
N GLN A 10 -12.27 -7.28 -23.64
CA GLN A 10 -13.42 -7.61 -24.49
C GLN A 10 -14.72 -6.99 -23.97
N GLY A 11 -14.84 -6.83 -22.64
CA GLY A 11 -16.02 -6.23 -22.00
C GLY A 11 -16.28 -4.76 -22.35
N ILE A 12 -15.33 -4.06 -22.97
CA ILE A 12 -15.51 -2.68 -23.45
C ILE A 12 -15.72 -2.59 -24.97
N LEU A 13 -15.68 -3.71 -25.69
CA LEU A 13 -15.76 -3.73 -27.16
C LEU A 13 -17.19 -3.61 -27.68
N ALA A 14 -17.33 -2.95 -28.82
CA ALA A 14 -18.60 -2.79 -29.55
C ALA A 14 -19.29 -4.14 -29.85
N GLU A 15 -18.52 -5.21 -30.03
CA GLU A 15 -19.03 -6.57 -30.22
C GLU A 15 -19.79 -7.13 -29.00
N VAL A 16 -19.45 -6.65 -27.80
CA VAL A 16 -20.01 -7.13 -26.53
C VAL A 16 -21.10 -6.19 -26.01
N ILE A 17 -20.88 -4.88 -26.03
CA ILE A 17 -21.79 -3.89 -25.42
C ILE A 17 -22.58 -3.04 -26.42
N GLY A 18 -22.42 -3.28 -27.72
CA GLY A 18 -23.16 -2.62 -28.81
C GLY A 18 -22.36 -1.52 -29.51
N LYS A 19 -22.63 -1.33 -30.80
CA LYS A 19 -21.88 -0.42 -31.69
C LYS A 19 -21.91 1.06 -31.30
N GLU A 20 -22.93 1.49 -30.57
CA GLU A 20 -23.08 2.89 -30.17
C GLU A 20 -22.37 3.22 -28.84
N GLN A 21 -22.11 2.21 -28.00
CA GLN A 21 -21.58 2.39 -26.64
C GLN A 21 -20.21 1.76 -26.42
N GLY A 22 -19.84 0.76 -27.24
CA GLY A 22 -18.55 0.07 -27.14
C GLY A 22 -17.52 0.58 -28.12
N LEU A 23 -16.26 0.31 -27.79
CA LEU A 23 -15.10 0.72 -28.59
C LEU A 23 -14.87 -0.29 -29.73
N SER A 24 -14.57 0.22 -30.92
CA SER A 24 -14.02 -0.57 -32.02
C SER A 24 -12.50 -0.72 -31.89
N ASP A 25 -11.95 -1.76 -32.50
CA ASP A 25 -10.48 -1.92 -32.58
C ASP A 25 -9.83 -0.71 -33.27
N GLU A 26 -10.47 -0.16 -34.30
CA GLU A 26 -9.97 1.02 -35.03
C GLU A 26 -9.84 2.22 -34.09
N GLU A 27 -10.83 2.47 -33.24
CA GLU A 27 -10.76 3.54 -32.24
C GLU A 27 -9.64 3.29 -31.23
N ILE A 28 -9.49 2.07 -30.71
CA ILE A 28 -8.41 1.74 -29.77
C ILE A 28 -7.04 1.96 -30.42
N PHE A 29 -6.81 1.42 -31.61
CA PHE A 29 -5.53 1.52 -32.31
C PHE A 29 -5.25 2.93 -32.85
N SER A 30 -6.27 3.79 -32.99
CA SER A 30 -6.05 5.20 -33.31
C SER A 30 -5.22 5.93 -32.24
N TYR A 31 -5.24 5.46 -30.98
CA TYR A 31 -4.45 6.01 -29.87
C TYR A 31 -3.01 5.47 -29.83
N GLN A 32 -2.62 4.54 -30.71
CA GLN A 32 -1.30 3.87 -30.63
C GLN A 32 -0.15 4.88 -30.59
N SER A 33 -0.16 5.90 -31.47
CA SER A 33 0.91 6.90 -31.50
C SER A 33 1.00 7.73 -30.20
N GLN A 34 -0.14 8.02 -29.57
CA GLN A 34 -0.18 8.73 -28.29
C GLN A 34 0.29 7.84 -27.14
N ALA A 35 -0.08 6.56 -27.16
CA ALA A 35 0.40 5.57 -26.20
C ALA A 35 1.92 5.37 -26.31
N ASP A 36 2.46 5.26 -27.52
CA ASP A 36 3.91 5.15 -27.76
C ASP A 36 4.65 6.38 -27.24
N THR A 37 4.09 7.57 -27.46
CA THR A 37 4.65 8.83 -26.95
C THR A 37 4.66 8.87 -25.42
N ALA A 38 3.54 8.48 -24.78
CA ALA A 38 3.45 8.43 -23.32
C ALA A 38 4.40 7.37 -22.72
N HIS A 39 4.53 6.21 -23.39
CA HIS A 39 5.45 5.16 -22.99
C HIS A 39 6.90 5.60 -23.06
N GLN A 40 7.28 6.30 -24.14
CA GLN A 40 8.63 6.85 -24.26
C GLN A 40 8.89 7.93 -23.19
N ALA A 41 7.94 8.82 -22.92
CA ALA A 41 8.08 9.82 -21.86
C ALA A 41 8.31 9.19 -20.48
N LEU A 42 7.63 8.08 -20.17
CA LEU A 42 7.86 7.33 -18.93
C LEU A 42 9.26 6.72 -18.88
N LYS A 43 9.78 6.18 -19.99
CA LYS A 43 11.15 5.68 -20.07
C LYS A 43 12.16 6.81 -19.86
N ASP A 44 11.96 7.95 -20.49
CA ASP A 44 12.85 9.10 -20.35
C ASP A 44 12.90 9.57 -18.89
N LEU A 45 11.75 9.67 -18.21
CA LEU A 45 11.68 10.01 -16.78
C LEU A 45 12.39 8.98 -15.88
N LYS A 46 12.37 7.71 -16.26
CA LYS A 46 13.12 6.64 -15.57
C LYS A 46 14.62 6.87 -15.76
N GLU A 47 15.07 7.12 -17.00
CA GLU A 47 16.48 7.32 -17.35
C GLU A 47 17.06 8.58 -16.70
N THR A 48 16.28 9.66 -16.58
CA THR A 48 16.71 10.89 -15.88
C THR A 48 16.67 10.76 -14.35
N GLY A 49 16.05 9.70 -13.82
CA GLY A 49 15.88 9.48 -12.38
C GLY A 49 14.81 10.36 -11.73
N GLU A 50 13.97 11.03 -12.51
CA GLU A 50 12.85 11.85 -11.99
C GLU A 50 11.78 10.99 -11.31
N ILE A 51 11.63 9.72 -11.73
CA ILE A 51 10.76 8.73 -11.10
C ILE A 51 11.54 7.49 -10.68
N GLY A 52 11.48 7.16 -9.38
CA GLY A 52 12.17 6.00 -8.82
C GLY A 52 11.31 4.75 -8.63
N PHE A 53 10.01 4.81 -8.91
CA PHE A 53 9.11 3.67 -8.62
C PHE A 53 9.32 2.48 -9.56
N MET A 54 9.85 2.70 -10.77
CA MET A 54 10.07 1.65 -11.75
C MET A 54 11.26 0.74 -11.40
N ASP A 55 12.19 1.19 -10.55
CA ASP A 55 13.34 0.41 -10.11
C ASP A 55 13.07 -0.40 -8.84
N LEU A 56 11.92 -0.18 -8.18
CA LEU A 56 11.56 -0.87 -6.93
C LEU A 56 11.63 -2.41 -7.04
N PRO A 57 11.23 -3.07 -8.15
CA PRO A 57 11.37 -4.52 -8.27
C PRO A 57 12.82 -5.02 -8.23
N GLU A 58 13.78 -4.18 -8.60
CA GLU A 58 15.21 -4.51 -8.64
C GLU A 58 15.91 -4.29 -7.28
N LYS A 59 15.24 -3.57 -6.36
CA LYS A 59 15.72 -3.20 -5.02
C LYS A 59 15.61 -4.33 -3.99
N VAL A 60 16.08 -5.53 -4.37
CA VAL A 60 15.97 -6.76 -3.57
C VAL A 60 16.74 -6.66 -2.26
N GLU A 61 17.93 -6.05 -2.27
CA GLU A 61 18.75 -5.92 -1.06
C GLU A 61 18.14 -4.95 -0.04
N GLU A 62 17.51 -3.86 -0.50
CA GLU A 62 16.76 -2.97 0.40
C GLU A 62 15.54 -3.69 1.00
N ALA A 63 14.79 -4.45 0.18
CA ALA A 63 13.67 -5.24 0.66
C ALA A 63 14.11 -6.31 1.69
N ARG A 64 15.27 -6.92 1.47
CA ARG A 64 15.87 -7.88 2.39
C ARG A 64 16.25 -7.21 3.71
N ALA A 65 16.93 -6.06 3.68
CA ALA A 65 17.30 -5.31 4.87
C ALA A 65 16.06 -4.89 5.70
N ILE A 66 14.98 -4.46 5.04
CA ILE A 66 13.71 -4.13 5.70
C ILE A 66 13.10 -5.38 6.35
N THR A 67 13.13 -6.52 5.66
CA THR A 67 12.60 -7.80 6.16
C THR A 67 13.37 -8.29 7.38
N GLU A 68 14.69 -8.23 7.34
CA GLU A 68 15.57 -8.57 8.47
C GLU A 68 15.26 -7.65 9.65
N LYS A 69 15.17 -6.33 9.42
CA LYS A 69 14.85 -5.38 10.48
C LYS A 69 13.47 -5.61 11.10
N ALA A 70 12.46 -5.90 10.29
CA ALA A 70 11.14 -6.27 10.78
C ALA A 70 11.17 -7.57 11.61
N GLY A 71 12.04 -8.51 11.24
CA GLY A 71 12.29 -9.75 11.98
C GLY A 71 12.88 -9.54 13.37
N GLU A 72 13.76 -8.55 13.52
CA GLU A 72 14.30 -8.11 14.82
C GLU A 72 13.21 -7.40 15.64
N LEU A 73 12.55 -6.40 15.05
CA LEU A 73 11.62 -5.51 15.74
C LEU A 73 10.36 -6.25 16.23
N ARG A 74 9.95 -7.34 15.58
CA ARG A 74 8.74 -8.08 15.98
C ARG A 74 8.87 -8.85 17.30
N GLN A 75 10.08 -9.00 17.84
CA GLN A 75 10.28 -9.66 19.14
C GLN A 75 9.63 -8.83 20.25
N GLY A 76 8.75 -9.43 21.06
CA GLY A 76 8.02 -8.73 22.12
C GLY A 76 6.83 -7.86 21.66
N VAL A 77 6.77 -7.49 20.38
CA VAL A 77 5.71 -6.67 19.78
C VAL A 77 4.45 -7.49 19.50
N GLU A 78 3.29 -7.00 19.95
CA GLU A 78 1.96 -7.59 19.73
C GLU A 78 1.17 -6.90 18.62
N ALA A 79 1.43 -5.61 18.41
CA ALA A 79 0.75 -4.80 17.41
C ALA A 79 1.74 -3.88 16.70
N CYS A 80 1.52 -3.68 15.41
CA CYS A 80 2.15 -2.64 14.60
C CYS A 80 1.06 -1.62 14.25
N LEU A 81 1.28 -0.36 14.63
CA LEU A 81 0.39 0.77 14.35
C LEU A 81 1.08 1.66 13.32
N VAL A 82 0.54 1.70 12.10
CA VAL A 82 1.01 2.60 11.05
C VAL A 82 0.25 3.93 11.16
N LEU A 83 0.99 5.02 11.34
CA LEU A 83 0.48 6.38 11.27
C LEU A 83 0.84 6.96 9.91
N GLY A 84 -0.17 7.22 9.09
CA GLY A 84 0.02 7.66 7.72
C GLY A 84 -1.32 7.79 7.01
N ILE A 85 -1.40 8.68 6.03
CA ILE A 85 -2.60 8.90 5.21
C ILE A 85 -2.24 8.86 3.73
N GLY A 86 -3.22 8.54 2.89
CA GLY A 86 -3.05 8.45 1.44
C GLY A 86 -1.98 7.42 1.07
N GLY A 87 -1.01 7.82 0.24
CA GLY A 87 0.06 6.92 -0.23
C GLY A 87 0.92 6.32 0.89
N SER A 88 0.99 6.97 2.07
CA SER A 88 1.75 6.49 3.23
C SER A 88 1.05 5.38 4.02
N SER A 89 -0.18 5.01 3.65
CA SER A 89 -0.94 3.94 4.32
C SER A 89 -1.66 3.00 3.34
N LEU A 90 -2.31 3.53 2.30
CA LEU A 90 -3.15 2.75 1.39
C LEU A 90 -2.41 1.58 0.72
N GLY A 91 -1.14 1.74 0.36
CA GLY A 91 -0.35 0.66 -0.22
C GLY A 91 -0.13 -0.51 0.75
N GLY A 92 0.22 -0.22 2.00
CA GLY A 92 0.40 -1.24 3.04
C GLY A 92 -0.92 -1.92 3.39
N ARG A 93 -2.01 -1.15 3.45
CA ARG A 93 -3.36 -1.67 3.69
C ARG A 93 -3.84 -2.57 2.54
N ALA A 94 -3.66 -2.14 1.30
CA ALA A 94 -4.02 -2.94 0.12
C ALA A 94 -3.27 -4.27 0.10
N LEU A 95 -1.97 -4.28 0.42
CA LEU A 95 -1.20 -5.53 0.54
C LEU A 95 -1.75 -6.43 1.65
N ARG A 96 -2.01 -5.88 2.84
CA ARG A 96 -2.60 -6.66 3.95
C ARG A 96 -3.93 -7.28 3.53
N ASP A 97 -4.83 -6.49 2.97
CA ASP A 97 -6.19 -6.91 2.63
C ASP A 97 -6.21 -7.90 1.45
N ALA A 98 -5.24 -7.82 0.54
CA ALA A 98 -5.09 -8.76 -0.58
C ALA A 98 -4.53 -10.12 -0.16
N ILE A 99 -3.59 -10.17 0.80
CA ILE A 99 -2.84 -11.40 1.13
C ILE A 99 -3.19 -12.01 2.49
N LYS A 100 -3.98 -11.32 3.32
CA LYS A 100 -4.43 -11.79 4.64
C LYS A 100 -5.96 -11.85 4.69
N THR A 101 -6.47 -12.66 5.61
CA THR A 101 -7.92 -12.70 5.89
C THR A 101 -8.39 -11.35 6.45
N PRO A 102 -9.64 -10.90 6.16
CA PRO A 102 -10.23 -9.72 6.79
C PRO A 102 -10.23 -9.79 8.34
N LEU A 103 -10.22 -11.00 8.90
CA LEU A 103 -10.19 -11.24 10.34
C LEU A 103 -8.76 -11.33 10.90
N TYR A 104 -7.74 -10.88 10.17
CA TYR A 104 -6.33 -11.06 10.55
C TYR A 104 -6.07 -10.64 12.00
N ASN A 105 -6.52 -9.45 12.42
CA ASN A 105 -6.27 -8.96 13.77
C ASN A 105 -7.02 -9.71 14.88
N GLU A 106 -8.07 -10.47 14.55
CA GLU A 106 -8.81 -11.33 15.49
C GLU A 106 -8.15 -12.70 15.66
N LEU A 107 -7.21 -13.05 14.77
CA LEU A 107 -6.52 -14.33 14.87
C LEU A 107 -5.55 -14.34 16.06
N PRO A 108 -5.49 -15.45 16.80
CA PRO A 108 -4.43 -15.67 17.78
C PRO A 108 -3.06 -15.66 17.08
N ARG A 109 -2.01 -15.34 17.83
CA ARG A 109 -0.67 -15.07 17.28
C ARG A 109 -0.11 -16.24 16.47
N GLU A 110 -0.42 -17.46 16.89
CA GLU A 110 0.00 -18.71 16.25
C GLU A 110 -0.60 -18.84 14.85
N LYS A 111 -1.86 -18.40 14.66
CA LYS A 111 -2.53 -18.38 13.35
C LYS A 111 -2.11 -17.19 12.47
N ARG A 112 -1.27 -16.30 12.99
CA ARG A 112 -0.60 -15.22 12.26
C ARG A 112 0.89 -15.51 12.07
N ASP A 113 1.32 -16.76 12.15
CA ASP A 113 2.73 -17.17 12.00
C ASP A 113 3.69 -16.41 12.94
N GLY A 114 3.22 -16.05 14.13
CA GLY A 114 4.02 -15.31 15.10
C GLY A 114 4.17 -13.81 14.82
N PHE A 115 3.57 -13.27 13.76
CA PHE A 115 3.58 -11.84 13.44
C PHE A 115 2.69 -11.02 14.40
N PRO A 116 2.83 -9.68 14.49
CA PRO A 116 1.93 -8.82 15.26
C PRO A 116 0.62 -8.51 14.52
N ARG A 117 -0.37 -7.98 15.25
CA ARG A 117 -1.57 -7.36 14.64
C ARG A 117 -1.12 -6.13 13.85
N LEU A 118 -1.85 -5.75 12.80
CA LEU A 118 -1.48 -4.63 11.93
C LEU A 118 -2.64 -3.65 11.81
N TYR A 119 -2.42 -2.43 12.31
CA TYR A 119 -3.36 -1.33 12.35
C TYR A 119 -2.86 -0.17 11.49
N PHE A 120 -3.79 0.55 10.86
CA PHE A 120 -3.53 1.76 10.09
C PHE A 120 -4.42 2.86 10.64
N ALA A 121 -3.83 3.98 11.07
CA ALA A 121 -4.55 5.15 11.53
C ALA A 121 -4.52 6.22 10.44
N GLU A 122 -5.60 6.28 9.65
CA GLU A 122 -5.67 7.11 8.43
C GLU A 122 -6.57 8.34 8.59
N ASN A 123 -7.19 8.52 9.77
CA ASN A 123 -8.14 9.59 10.06
C ASN A 123 -7.82 10.22 11.42
N ILE A 124 -8.05 11.52 11.55
CA ILE A 124 -7.84 12.32 12.78
C ILE A 124 -9.06 12.37 13.69
N ASP A 125 -10.05 11.51 13.48
CA ASP A 125 -11.19 11.38 14.38
C ASP A 125 -10.70 10.97 15.79
N PRO A 126 -10.84 11.85 16.80
CA PRO A 126 -10.33 11.59 18.13
C PRO A 126 -11.04 10.41 18.81
N GLU A 127 -12.31 10.14 18.50
CA GLU A 127 -13.05 9.05 19.12
C GLU A 127 -12.49 7.70 18.65
N THR A 128 -12.43 7.50 17.33
CA THR A 128 -11.85 6.29 16.74
C THR A 128 -10.40 6.09 17.17
N PHE A 129 -9.59 7.16 17.19
CA PHE A 129 -8.18 7.05 17.58
C PHE A 129 -8.02 6.71 19.06
N THR A 130 -8.81 7.31 19.94
CA THR A 130 -8.79 6.98 21.38
C THR A 130 -9.19 5.53 21.63
N GLN A 131 -10.22 5.04 20.95
CA GLN A 131 -10.64 3.64 21.05
C GLN A 131 -9.54 2.69 20.53
N LEU A 132 -8.87 3.04 19.43
CA LEU A 132 -7.73 2.28 18.91
C LEU A 132 -6.59 2.21 19.92
N LEU A 133 -6.18 3.33 20.51
CA LEU A 133 -5.14 3.32 21.54
C LEU A 133 -5.58 2.53 22.79
N GLY A 134 -6.87 2.53 23.14
CA GLY A 134 -7.42 1.77 24.25
C GLY A 134 -7.35 0.24 24.09
N VAL A 135 -7.27 -0.29 22.85
CA VAL A 135 -7.12 -1.74 22.60
C VAL A 135 -5.67 -2.19 22.42
N LEU A 136 -4.75 -1.23 22.34
CA LEU A 136 -3.32 -1.48 22.16
C LEU A 136 -2.58 -1.36 23.51
N ASN A 137 -1.47 -2.08 23.63
CA ASN A 137 -0.58 -1.93 24.78
C ASN A 137 0.66 -1.12 24.33
N PRO A 138 0.90 0.08 24.86
CA PRO A 138 2.00 0.94 24.41
C PRO A 138 3.36 0.25 24.55
N ALA A 139 3.59 -0.49 25.65
CA ALA A 139 4.84 -1.22 25.89
C ALA A 139 5.09 -2.38 24.90
N ARG A 140 4.08 -2.76 24.11
CA ARG A 140 4.16 -3.89 23.16
C ARG A 140 3.69 -3.51 21.76
N THR A 141 3.61 -2.22 21.46
CA THR A 141 3.18 -1.71 20.15
C THR A 141 4.34 -1.03 19.44
N LEU A 142 4.61 -1.46 18.20
CA LEU A 142 5.51 -0.76 17.30
C LEU A 142 4.72 0.31 16.56
N VAL A 143 5.08 1.58 16.75
CA VAL A 143 4.48 2.70 15.99
C VAL A 143 5.38 3.01 14.80
N VAL A 144 4.82 2.95 13.59
CA VAL A 144 5.51 3.26 12.33
C VAL A 144 4.92 4.53 11.74
N VAL A 145 5.68 5.61 11.80
CA VAL A 145 5.23 6.94 11.35
C VAL A 145 5.73 7.18 9.93
N ILE A 146 4.82 7.39 8.98
CA ILE A 146 5.14 7.53 7.57
C ILE A 146 4.58 8.85 7.04
N SER A 147 5.46 9.78 6.69
CA SER A 147 5.14 11.02 5.99
C SER A 147 6.29 11.41 5.06
N LYS A 148 6.00 11.55 3.75
CA LYS A 148 7.01 11.99 2.77
C LYS A 148 7.52 13.40 3.06
N SER A 149 6.64 14.32 3.43
CA SER A 149 6.99 15.71 3.72
C SER A 149 7.51 15.90 5.15
N GLY A 150 7.26 14.95 6.05
CA GLY A 150 7.51 15.09 7.49
C GLY A 150 6.55 16.07 8.19
N GLY A 151 5.60 16.66 7.46
CA GLY A 151 4.70 17.71 7.96
C GLY A 151 3.23 17.45 7.65
N THR A 152 2.86 16.21 7.28
CA THR A 152 1.46 15.83 7.08
C THR A 152 0.71 15.98 8.40
N ALA A 153 -0.26 16.91 8.46
CA ALA A 153 -0.91 17.33 9.69
C ALA A 153 -1.54 16.14 10.43
N GLU A 154 -2.24 15.27 9.70
CA GLU A 154 -2.89 14.08 10.24
C GLU A 154 -1.90 13.14 10.93
N THR A 155 -0.83 12.78 10.22
CA THR A 155 0.24 11.92 10.74
C THR A 155 0.94 12.53 11.94
N MET A 156 1.22 13.84 11.90
CA MET A 156 1.93 14.53 12.99
C MET A 156 1.07 14.68 14.24
N SER A 157 -0.22 15.01 14.10
CA SER A 157 -1.15 15.07 15.22
C SER A 157 -1.25 13.72 15.93
N GLN A 158 -1.43 12.62 15.18
CA GLN A 158 -1.46 11.28 15.74
C GLN A 158 -0.11 10.89 16.37
N PHE A 159 1.01 11.23 15.73
CA PHE A 159 2.34 10.94 16.23
C PHE A 159 2.58 11.59 17.61
N LEU A 160 2.27 12.88 17.76
CA LEU A 160 2.39 13.59 19.03
C LEU A 160 1.55 12.93 20.13
N ILE A 161 0.31 12.54 19.82
CA ILE A 161 -0.55 11.83 20.76
C ILE A 161 0.06 10.47 21.15
N THR A 162 0.61 9.71 20.20
CA THR A 162 1.21 8.40 20.48
C THR A 162 2.54 8.48 21.23
N MET A 163 3.24 9.61 21.18
CA MET A 163 4.47 9.83 21.95
C MET A 163 4.18 9.99 23.44
N ASP A 164 3.01 10.50 23.79
CA ASP A 164 2.55 10.69 25.17
C ASP A 164 1.77 9.48 25.73
N TRP A 165 1.47 8.48 24.88
CA TRP A 165 0.65 7.30 25.16
C TRP A 165 1.47 6.12 25.72
#